data_AF-A0A946FA56-F1
#
_entry.id   AF-A0A946FA56-F1
#
_cell.length_a   1.000
_cell.length_b   1.000
_cell.length_c   1.000
_cell.angle_alpha   90.00
_cell.angle_beta   90.00
_cell.angle_gamma   90.00
#
_symmetry.space_group_name_H-M   'P 1'
#
loop_
_entity.id
_entity.type
_entity.pdbx_description
1 polymer ?
#
loop_
_entity_poly.entity_id
_entity_poly.type
_entity_poly.pdbx_seq_one_letter_code
_entity_poly.pdbx_strand_id
1 'polypeptide(L)'
;MMKSGTSLLRVLLGQHPDLYGTFESHWFEDALRLGWSDAGSRRVTFLREFLEIDDTSYDAMVAAKRAEPAREFIDIVYEAMLKRENKRRWLDKTPDNVLHFDEIRRVWPQATLIHVTREP
;
A
#
# COMPACT_ATOMS: atom_id res chain seq x y z
N MET A 1 1.25 -13.97 14.95
CA MET A 1 1.79 -14.63 13.74
C MET A 1 2.75 -13.66 13.06
N MET A 2 4.05 -13.64 13.42
CA MET A 2 4.94 -12.54 12.98
C MET A 2 6.27 -12.99 12.35
N LYS A 3 6.46 -14.28 12.05
CA LYS A 3 7.75 -14.80 11.55
C LYS A 3 7.64 -15.80 10.41
N SER A 4 6.63 -15.68 9.55
CA SER A 4 6.41 -16.61 8.43
C SER A 4 7.26 -16.35 7.18
N GLY A 5 8.21 -15.40 7.22
CA GLY A 5 9.06 -15.07 6.06
C GLY A 5 8.39 -14.17 5.01
N THR A 6 7.26 -13.55 5.33
CA THR A 6 6.51 -12.68 4.39
C THR A 6 7.33 -11.48 3.90
N SER A 7 8.25 -10.95 4.71
CA SER A 7 9.19 -9.90 4.28
C SER A 7 10.16 -10.39 3.20
N LEU A 8 10.68 -11.61 3.32
CA LEU A 8 11.57 -12.21 2.31
C LEU A 8 10.80 -12.41 1.00
N LEU A 9 9.59 -12.97 1.07
CA LEU A 9 8.76 -13.15 -0.12
C LEU A 9 8.46 -11.82 -0.83
N ARG A 10 8.13 -10.78 -0.08
CA ARG A 10 7.92 -9.43 -0.64
C ARG A 10 9.16 -8.94 -1.41
N VAL A 11 10.35 -9.10 -0.83
CA VAL A 11 11.61 -8.69 -1.48
C VAL A 11 11.85 -9.46 -2.77
N LEU A 12 11.65 -10.78 -2.76
CA LEU A 12 11.83 -11.62 -3.95
C LEU A 12 10.83 -11.25 -5.06
N LEU A 13 9.54 -11.10 -4.74
CA LEU A 13 8.53 -10.67 -5.71
C LEU A 13 8.77 -9.25 -6.21
N GLY A 14 9.29 -8.35 -5.36
CA GLY A 14 9.64 -6.97 -5.73
C GLY A 14 10.78 -6.86 -6.76
N GLN A 15 11.57 -7.92 -6.97
CA GLN A 15 12.57 -7.98 -8.05
C GLN A 15 11.94 -8.18 -9.44
N HIS A 16 10.68 -8.59 -9.52
CA HIS A 16 10.02 -8.80 -10.80
C HIS A 16 9.86 -7.46 -11.55
N PRO A 17 10.19 -7.40 -12.86
CA PRO A 17 10.17 -6.15 -13.63
C PRO A 17 8.81 -5.45 -13.56
N ASP A 18 7.72 -6.22 -13.51
CA ASP A 18 6.35 -5.67 -13.48
C ASP A 18 5.72 -5.45 -12.10
N LEU A 19 6.38 -5.85 -11.00
CA LEU A 19 5.81 -5.76 -9.64
C LEU A 19 6.48 -4.65 -8.83
N TYR A 20 5.67 -3.85 -8.14
CA TYR A 20 6.10 -2.86 -7.16
C TYR A 20 5.58 -3.21 -5.76
N GLY A 21 6.45 -3.43 -4.78
CA GLY A 21 6.01 -3.80 -3.43
C GLY A 21 7.10 -3.59 -2.38
N THR A 22 7.36 -2.33 -2.04
CA THR A 22 8.56 -1.93 -1.27
C THR A 22 8.30 -1.67 0.22
N PHE A 23 7.05 -1.40 0.62
CA PHE A 23 6.66 -1.03 1.99
C PHE A 23 5.48 -1.88 2.52
N GLU A 24 5.12 -1.69 3.80
CA GLU A 24 3.87 -2.18 4.38
C GLU A 24 2.93 -0.98 4.42
N SER A 25 1.80 -1.02 3.71
CA SER A 25 0.93 0.15 3.60
C SER A 25 0.15 0.47 4.86
N HIS A 26 -0.22 -0.56 5.63
CA HIS A 26 -1.16 -0.42 6.75
C HIS A 26 -2.43 0.34 6.36
N TRP A 27 -2.94 0.06 5.17
CA TRP A 27 -4.08 0.76 4.57
C TRP A 27 -5.35 0.76 5.44
N PHE A 28 -5.47 -0.17 6.37
CA PHE A 28 -6.61 -0.32 7.27
C PHE A 28 -6.52 0.55 8.53
N GLU A 29 -5.36 1.14 8.84
CA GLU A 29 -5.20 1.96 10.04
C GLU A 29 -5.93 3.30 9.91
N ASP A 30 -6.57 3.75 10.98
CA ASP A 30 -7.23 5.07 11.05
C ASP A 30 -6.26 6.21 10.73
N ALA A 31 -4.98 6.05 11.09
CA ALA A 31 -3.93 7.01 10.76
C ALA A 31 -3.78 7.25 9.25
N LEU A 32 -4.12 6.27 8.41
CA LEU A 32 -4.23 6.48 6.95
C LEU A 32 -5.66 6.78 6.53
N ARG A 33 -6.65 5.99 6.96
CA ARG A 33 -8.05 6.11 6.51
C ARG A 33 -8.69 7.46 6.81
N LEU A 34 -8.37 8.04 7.96
CA LEU A 34 -8.86 9.34 8.40
C LEU A 34 -7.81 10.43 8.18
N GLY A 35 -6.53 10.06 8.30
CA GLY A 35 -5.39 10.98 8.20
C GLY A 35 -4.83 11.22 6.80
N TRP A 36 -5.38 10.61 5.75
CA TRP A 36 -4.81 10.67 4.38
C TRP A 36 -4.61 12.09 3.82
N SER A 37 -5.39 13.07 4.28
CA SER A 37 -5.26 14.47 3.86
C SER A 37 -4.42 15.32 4.82
N ASP A 38 -4.05 14.77 5.97
CA ASP A 38 -3.18 15.42 6.94
C ASP A 38 -1.73 15.00 6.69
N ALA A 39 -0.95 15.92 6.11
CA ALA A 39 0.47 15.75 5.83
C ALA A 39 1.31 15.45 7.08
N GLY A 40 0.85 15.90 8.25
CA GLY A 40 1.49 15.68 9.54
C GLY A 40 1.03 14.41 10.26
N SER A 41 0.08 13.66 9.69
CA SER A 41 -0.32 12.39 10.28
C SER A 41 0.84 11.41 10.23
N ARG A 42 1.07 10.69 11.33
CA ARG A 42 2.24 9.79 11.49
C ARG A 42 2.42 8.85 10.29
N ARG A 43 1.33 8.29 9.77
CA ARG A 43 1.38 7.33 8.66
C ARG A 43 1.68 8.01 7.33
N VAL A 44 1.07 9.17 7.07
CA VAL A 44 1.36 9.94 5.85
C VAL A 44 2.80 10.45 5.85
N THR A 45 3.30 10.99 6.96
CA THR A 45 4.70 11.42 7.09
C THR A 45 5.65 10.27 6.76
N PHE A 46 5.44 9.09 7.35
CA PHE A 46 6.24 7.90 7.05
C PHE A 46 6.18 7.51 5.57
N LEU A 47 4.99 7.46 4.96
CA LEU A 47 4.84 7.10 3.56
C LEU A 47 5.56 8.10 2.66
N ARG A 48 5.44 9.40 2.94
CA ARG A 48 6.05 10.46 2.16
C ARG A 48 7.57 10.41 2.24
N GLU A 49 8.14 10.23 3.43
CA GLU A 49 9.58 10.07 3.61
C GLU A 49 10.10 8.80 2.94
N PHE A 50 9.45 7.65 3.19
CA PHE A 50 9.88 6.36 2.67
C PHE A 50 9.78 6.26 1.14
N LEU A 51 8.76 6.89 0.56
CA LEU A 51 8.50 6.87 -0.88
C LEU A 51 9.03 8.10 -1.60
N GLU A 52 9.68 9.03 -0.90
CA GLU A 52 10.20 10.27 -1.48
C GLU A 52 9.10 11.09 -2.20
N ILE A 53 7.94 11.25 -1.54
CA ILE A 53 6.80 12.02 -2.05
C ILE A 53 6.90 13.45 -1.50
N ASP A 54 7.22 14.39 -2.39
CA ASP A 54 7.26 15.82 -2.08
C ASP A 54 5.86 16.42 -1.83
N ASP A 55 5.82 17.67 -1.34
CA ASP A 55 4.55 18.35 -1.02
C ASP A 55 3.65 18.47 -2.26
N THR A 56 4.21 18.84 -3.41
CA THR A 56 3.46 19.01 -4.66
C THR A 56 2.78 17.71 -5.10
N SER A 57 3.52 16.60 -5.06
CA SER A 57 3.00 15.28 -5.42
C SER A 57 1.96 14.81 -4.42
N TYR A 58 2.19 15.02 -3.13
CA TYR A 58 1.24 14.69 -2.08
C TYR A 58 -0.07 15.47 -2.24
N ASP A 59 -0.01 16.78 -2.46
CA ASP A 59 -1.19 17.63 -2.69
C ASP A 59 -2.00 17.15 -3.91
N ALA A 60 -1.32 16.73 -4.98
CA ALA A 60 -1.97 16.14 -6.14
C ALA A 60 -2.66 14.80 -5.81
N MET A 61 -2.05 13.95 -4.97
CA MET A 61 -2.67 12.69 -4.50
C MET A 61 -3.91 12.97 -3.64
N VAL A 62 -3.84 13.95 -2.73
CA VAL A 62 -4.97 14.39 -1.90
C VAL A 62 -6.10 14.93 -2.78
N ALA A 63 -5.78 15.74 -3.79
CA ALA A 63 -6.77 16.24 -4.75
C ALA A 63 -7.44 15.10 -5.53
N ALA A 64 -6.66 14.12 -6.01
CA ALA A 64 -7.19 12.94 -6.69
C ALA A 64 -8.15 12.13 -5.79
N LYS A 65 -7.81 11.94 -4.51
CA LYS A 65 -8.67 11.24 -3.54
C LYS A 65 -9.99 11.94 -3.29
N ARG A 66 -10.00 13.28 -3.30
CA ARG A 66 -11.22 14.09 -3.18
C ARG A 66 -12.11 13.98 -4.42
N ALA A 67 -11.50 13.92 -5.60
CA ALA A 67 -12.22 13.74 -6.87
C ALA A 67 -12.84 12.34 -7.00
N GLU A 68 -12.20 11.31 -6.41
CA GLU A 68 -12.68 9.92 -6.42
C GLU A 68 -12.87 9.37 -4.99
N PRO A 69 -13.92 9.76 -4.25
CA PRO A 69 -14.08 9.38 -2.84
C PRO A 69 -14.23 7.87 -2.58
N ALA A 70 -14.71 7.10 -3.56
CA ALA A 70 -14.84 5.65 -3.46
C ALA A 70 -13.50 4.90 -3.59
N ARG A 71 -12.48 5.55 -4.13
CA ARG A 71 -11.14 5.00 -4.33
C ARG A 71 -10.33 5.14 -3.06
N GLU A 72 -9.57 4.12 -2.66
CA GLU A 72 -8.76 4.21 -1.46
C GLU A 72 -7.55 5.13 -1.68
N PHE A 73 -7.10 5.85 -0.65
CA PHE A 73 -5.93 6.72 -0.79
C PHE A 73 -4.67 5.93 -1.14
N ILE A 74 -4.57 4.70 -0.62
CA ILE A 74 -3.44 3.83 -0.92
C ILE A 74 -3.38 3.41 -2.40
N ASP A 75 -4.52 3.34 -3.10
CA ASP A 75 -4.55 3.07 -4.55
C ASP A 75 -3.85 4.18 -5.32
N ILE A 76 -4.09 5.43 -4.92
CA ILE A 76 -3.52 6.61 -5.55
C ILE A 76 -2.01 6.66 -5.31
N VAL A 77 -1.57 6.36 -4.09
CA VAL A 77 -0.15 6.27 -3.75
C VAL A 77 0.53 5.19 -4.59
N TYR A 78 -0.02 3.96 -4.62
CA TYR A 78 0.58 2.87 -5.39
C TYR A 78 0.59 3.15 -6.90
N GLU A 79 -0.47 3.72 -7.47
CA GLU A 79 -0.48 4.07 -8.88
C GLU A 79 0.54 5.14 -9.26
N ALA A 80 0.78 6.13 -8.39
CA ALA A 80 1.84 7.08 -8.60
C ALA A 80 3.21 6.39 -8.60
N MET A 81 3.44 5.43 -7.70
CA MET A 81 4.69 4.67 -7.67
C MET A 81 4.84 3.74 -8.88
N LEU A 82 3.76 3.09 -9.32
CA LEU A 82 3.78 2.28 -10.55
C LEU A 82 4.19 3.09 -11.76
N LYS A 83 3.66 4.31 -11.90
CA LYS A 83 4.05 5.24 -12.97
C LYS A 83 5.52 5.63 -12.85
N ARG A 84 5.99 5.99 -11.65
CA ARG A 84 7.39 6.40 -11.41
C ARG A 84 8.38 5.28 -11.76
N GLU A 85 8.07 4.05 -11.36
CA GLU A 85 8.96 2.90 -11.54
C GLU A 85 8.75 2.17 -12.88
N ASN A 86 7.82 2.63 -13.72
CA ASN A 86 7.41 1.98 -14.97
C ASN A 86 6.99 0.50 -14.76
N LYS A 87 6.14 0.26 -13.76
CA LYS A 87 5.65 -1.06 -13.35
C LYS A 87 4.16 -1.20 -13.56
N ARG A 88 3.67 -2.44 -13.66
CA ARG A 88 2.27 -2.72 -14.05
C ARG A 88 1.37 -3.10 -12.90
N ARG A 89 1.91 -3.67 -11.82
CA ARG A 89 1.12 -4.17 -10.69
C ARG A 89 1.80 -3.85 -9.38
N TRP A 90 1.02 -3.42 -8.40
CA TRP A 90 1.52 -3.25 -7.04
C TRP A 90 1.27 -4.51 -6.21
N LEU A 91 2.05 -4.65 -5.15
CA LEU A 91 1.96 -5.70 -4.15
C LEU A 91 2.03 -5.03 -2.79
N ASP A 92 0.99 -5.25 -1.97
CA ASP A 92 1.05 -4.91 -0.56
C ASP A 92 1.32 -6.17 0.26
N LYS A 93 2.29 -6.06 1.17
CA LYS A 93 2.48 -7.02 2.25
C LYS A 93 2.49 -6.24 3.54
N THR A 94 1.39 -6.36 4.27
CA THR A 94 1.29 -5.95 5.68
C THR A 94 0.89 -7.21 6.48
N PRO A 95 1.64 -7.62 7.53
CA PRO A 95 1.35 -8.86 8.26
C PRO A 95 -0.10 -9.01 8.72
N ASP A 96 -0.71 -7.90 9.17
CA ASP A 96 -2.06 -7.89 9.71
C ASP A 96 -3.16 -7.89 8.62
N ASN A 97 -2.81 -7.85 7.32
CA ASN A 97 -3.79 -8.00 6.23
C ASN A 97 -4.63 -9.28 6.36
N VAL A 98 -4.10 -10.33 6.98
CA VAL A 98 -4.84 -11.57 7.25
C VAL A 98 -6.11 -11.33 8.07
N LEU A 99 -6.12 -10.30 8.93
CA LEU A 99 -7.26 -9.90 9.75
C LEU A 99 -8.32 -9.12 8.95
N HIS A 100 -7.98 -8.66 7.75
CA HIS A 100 -8.81 -7.81 6.89
C HIS A 100 -9.19 -8.50 5.58
N PHE A 101 -9.18 -9.84 5.54
CA PHE A 101 -9.40 -10.62 4.32
C PHE A 101 -10.71 -10.27 3.59
N ASP A 102 -11.83 -10.18 4.31
CA ASP A 102 -13.14 -9.89 3.71
C ASP A 102 -13.20 -8.48 3.12
N GLU A 103 -12.54 -7.53 3.78
CA GLU A 103 -12.45 -6.16 3.29
C GLU A 103 -11.56 -6.06 2.05
N ILE A 104 -10.42 -6.74 2.03
CA ILE A 104 -9.56 -6.81 0.85
C ILE A 104 -10.33 -7.39 -0.34
N ARG A 105 -11.10 -8.47 -0.14
CA ARG A 105 -11.93 -9.07 -1.18
C ARG A 105 -13.03 -8.13 -1.69
N ARG A 106 -13.56 -7.27 -0.83
CA ARG A 106 -14.59 -6.29 -1.18
C ARG A 106 -14.01 -5.10 -1.94
N VAL A 107 -12.90 -4.54 -1.45
CA VAL A 107 -12.27 -3.32 -1.99
C VAL A 107 -11.47 -3.64 -3.25
N TRP A 108 -10.71 -4.73 -3.26
CA TRP A 108 -9.89 -5.17 -4.40
C TRP A 108 -10.31 -6.58 -4.85
N PRO A 109 -11.50 -6.74 -5.47
CA PRO A 109 -12.03 -8.06 -5.84
C PRO A 109 -11.16 -8.80 -6.87
N GLN A 110 -10.31 -8.08 -7.60
CA GLN A 110 -9.37 -8.63 -8.58
C GLN A 110 -7.98 -8.96 -7.98
N ALA A 111 -7.76 -8.71 -6.68
CA ALA A 111 -6.48 -8.98 -6.05
C ALA A 111 -6.18 -10.48 -5.99
N THR A 112 -4.95 -10.85 -6.35
CA THR A 112 -4.43 -12.20 -6.09
C THR A 112 -3.90 -12.25 -4.67
N LEU A 113 -4.45 -13.17 -3.86
CA LEU A 113 -4.07 -13.33 -2.45
C LEU A 113 -3.07 -14.49 -2.31
N ILE A 114 -1.91 -14.19 -1.72
CA ILE A 114 -0.87 -15.18 -1.43
C ILE A 114 -0.85 -15.42 0.08
N HIS A 115 -1.37 -16.57 0.51
CA HIS A 115 -1.35 -16.97 1.93
C HIS A 115 -0.01 -17.67 2.23
N VAL A 116 0.83 -17.02 3.04
CA VAL A 116 2.15 -17.53 3.42
C VAL A 116 2.08 -18.18 4.80
N THR A 117 2.35 -19.48 4.85
CA THR A 117 2.40 -20.24 6.09
C THR A 117 3.84 -20.61 6.45
N ARG A 118 4.08 -20.88 7.74
CA ARG A 118 5.33 -21.46 8.27
C ARG A 118 4.93 -22.38 9.41
N GLU A 119 5.65 -23.50 9.55
CA GLU A 119 5.51 -24.37 10.71
C GLU A 119 5.63 -23.57 12.03
N PRO A 120 4.77 -23.85 13.02
CA PRO A 120 4.77 -23.16 14.33
C PRO A 120 6.10 -23.19 15.09
#